data_AF-A0A556QL83-F1
#
_entry.id   AF-A0A556QL83-F1
#
_cell.length_a   1.000
_cell.length_b   1.000
_cell.length_c   1.000
_cell.angle_alpha   90.00
_cell.angle_beta   90.00
_cell.angle_gamma   90.00
#
_symmetry.space_group_name_H-M   'P 1'
#
loop_
_entity.id
_entity.type
_entity.pdbx_description
1 polymer ?
#
loop_
_entity_poly.entity_id
_entity_poly.type
_entity_poly.pdbx_seq_one_letter_code
_entity_poly.pdbx_strand_id
1 'polypeptide(L)'
;MKSLSIILTGLFGVLLGAFLMHRWLHVSDNAAEATPPPAMLRPRVVESVSPPIELDRLTREKAALTAQLADSQARLAERDTTLAAAREQLAELRRPMEVDMLSSALRADLKSGEVVVTGGYRLPDGKRLYAFVKPVIGKTDDGGETVTVSSRFLSLDETAGKSVGLDNLDTNAANTLQHGEVWVADEETEVLKKLEGVPGIEVLTSPEVSVRPGSRGLIEIGDLRLRVTPALKAGGDGMDFEVRLEQPQVPPKMEMAPVTLE
;
A
#
# COMPACT_ATOMS: atom_id res chain seq x y z
N MET A 1 37.06 7.81 -19.36
CA MET A 1 37.14 6.43 -18.81
C MET A 1 35.75 5.80 -18.94
N LYS A 2 35.71 4.50 -19.20
CA LYS A 2 34.66 3.76 -19.91
C LYS A 2 33.31 3.68 -19.19
N SER A 3 32.23 3.78 -19.97
CA SER A 3 30.85 3.37 -19.65
C SER A 3 30.76 1.93 -19.16
N LEU A 4 29.84 1.67 -18.23
CA LEU A 4 29.21 0.35 -18.13
C LEU A 4 27.70 0.53 -17.88
N SER A 5 26.92 0.14 -18.88
CA SER A 5 25.47 -0.02 -18.86
C SER A 5 25.19 -1.45 -18.41
N ILE A 6 24.29 -1.65 -17.45
CA ILE A 6 23.79 -2.99 -17.09
C ILE A 6 22.28 -2.99 -17.33
N ILE A 7 21.92 -3.68 -18.42
CA ILE A 7 20.58 -4.14 -18.75
C ILE A 7 20.43 -5.50 -18.06
N LEU A 8 19.41 -5.69 -17.22
CA LEU A 8 19.02 -7.01 -16.75
C LEU A 8 17.58 -7.32 -17.17
N THR A 9 17.49 -8.01 -18.30
CA THR A 9 16.28 -8.66 -18.82
C THR A 9 16.13 -10.01 -18.11
N GLY A 10 15.06 -10.18 -17.34
CA GLY A 10 14.78 -11.42 -16.60
C GLY A 10 13.40 -11.96 -16.93
N LEU A 11 13.33 -12.73 -18.02
CA LEU A 11 12.20 -13.54 -18.47
C LEU A 11 12.07 -14.76 -17.53
N PHE A 12 10.95 -14.97 -16.83
CA PHE A 12 10.62 -16.28 -16.26
C PHE A 12 9.13 -16.60 -16.41
N GLY A 13 8.89 -17.77 -17.01
CA GLY A 13 7.59 -18.22 -17.47
C GLY A 13 6.81 -19.06 -16.46
N VAL A 14 5.50 -19.09 -16.73
CA VAL A 14 4.59 -20.24 -16.75
C VAL A 14 4.91 -21.40 -15.80
N LEU A 15 4.01 -21.63 -14.83
CA LEU A 15 3.70 -23.00 -14.41
C LEU A 15 2.22 -23.18 -14.08
N LEU A 16 1.69 -24.18 -14.79
CA LEU A 16 0.34 -24.65 -14.96
C LEU A 16 -0.07 -25.50 -13.73
N GLY A 17 -1.14 -25.12 -13.04
CA GLY A 17 -1.71 -25.89 -11.93
C GLY A 17 -2.93 -26.71 -12.38
N ALA A 18 -2.72 -27.99 -12.67
CA ALA A 18 -3.78 -28.97 -12.95
C ALA A 18 -4.27 -29.63 -11.64
N PHE A 19 -5.59 -29.61 -11.39
CA PHE A 19 -6.31 -30.29 -10.30
C PHE A 19 -7.79 -30.32 -10.76
N LEU A 20 -8.61 -31.37 -10.70
CA LEU A 20 -8.57 -32.65 -10.02
C LEU A 20 -9.62 -33.55 -10.74
N MET A 21 -9.22 -34.74 -11.21
CA MET A 21 -10.15 -35.72 -11.79
C MET A 21 -10.35 -36.85 -10.77
N HIS A 22 -11.53 -36.95 -10.17
CA HIS A 22 -11.88 -38.01 -9.22
C HIS A 22 -12.79 -39.06 -9.85
N ARG A 23 -12.15 -40.13 -10.31
CA ARG A 23 -12.45 -41.56 -10.05
C ARG A 23 -13.83 -41.86 -9.45
N TRP A 24 -14.69 -42.53 -10.24
CA TRP A 24 -15.67 -43.49 -9.74
C TRP A 24 -15.69 -44.71 -10.67
N LEU A 25 -15.27 -45.84 -10.11
CA LEU A 25 -15.32 -47.16 -10.74
C LEU A 25 -15.72 -48.11 -9.62
N HIS A 26 -16.97 -48.57 -9.63
CA HIS A 26 -17.31 -49.81 -8.96
C HIS A 26 -18.34 -50.59 -9.78
N VAL A 27 -17.88 -51.79 -10.10
CA VAL A 27 -18.53 -52.93 -10.75
C VAL A 27 -19.60 -53.50 -9.84
N SER A 28 -20.71 -53.93 -10.44
CA SER A 28 -21.55 -54.99 -9.88
C SER A 28 -21.98 -55.90 -11.02
N ASP A 29 -21.33 -57.05 -11.09
CA ASP A 29 -21.79 -58.26 -11.78
C ASP A 29 -23.15 -58.68 -11.22
N ASN A 30 -24.09 -59.04 -12.10
CA ASN A 30 -25.15 -59.94 -11.72
C ASN A 30 -25.55 -60.86 -12.88
N ALA A 31 -25.84 -62.09 -12.46
CA ALA A 31 -25.90 -63.33 -13.21
C ALA A 31 -26.98 -63.42 -14.30
N ALA A 32 -26.71 -64.40 -15.17
CA ALA A 32 -27.57 -65.05 -16.15
C ALA A 32 -29.01 -65.35 -15.70
N GLU A 33 -29.97 -65.22 -16.62
CA GLU A 33 -30.73 -66.37 -17.17
C GLU A 33 -31.79 -65.96 -18.21
N ALA A 34 -32.13 -66.94 -19.05
CA ALA A 34 -33.34 -67.11 -19.86
C ALA A 34 -33.47 -66.32 -21.18
N THR A 35 -33.12 -67.02 -22.27
CA THR A 35 -33.41 -66.71 -23.67
C THR A 35 -34.91 -66.85 -23.99
N PRO A 36 -35.62 -65.81 -24.44
CA PRO A 36 -36.94 -65.94 -25.05
C PRO A 36 -36.85 -66.11 -26.59
N PRO A 37 -37.85 -66.76 -27.22
CA PRO A 37 -37.86 -67.09 -28.65
C PRO A 37 -37.95 -65.87 -29.58
N PRO A 38 -37.57 -66.00 -30.87
CA PRO A 38 -37.51 -64.89 -31.82
C PRO A 38 -38.91 -64.33 -32.11
N ALA A 39 -39.25 -63.22 -31.45
CA ALA A 39 -40.41 -62.41 -31.79
C ALA A 39 -40.12 -61.66 -33.09
N MET A 40 -41.01 -61.85 -34.06
CA MET A 40 -40.97 -61.24 -35.38
C MET A 40 -40.75 -59.72 -35.29
N LEU A 41 -39.81 -59.24 -36.11
CA LEU A 41 -39.48 -57.84 -36.33
C LEU A 41 -40.74 -57.04 -36.68
N ARG A 42 -41.32 -56.35 -35.68
CA ARG A 42 -42.11 -55.16 -35.93
C ARG A 42 -41.14 -54.00 -36.11
N PRO A 43 -41.29 -53.16 -37.16
CA PRO A 43 -40.46 -51.99 -37.33
C PRO A 43 -40.59 -51.12 -36.09
N ARG A 44 -39.48 -51.01 -35.33
CA ARG A 44 -39.34 -50.03 -34.26
C ARG A 44 -39.35 -48.69 -34.97
N VAL A 45 -40.45 -47.95 -34.85
CA VAL A 45 -40.46 -46.52 -35.17
C VAL A 45 -39.43 -45.92 -34.21
N VAL A 46 -38.22 -45.71 -34.72
CA VAL A 46 -37.26 -44.83 -34.07
C VAL A 46 -37.92 -43.47 -34.19
N GLU A 47 -38.60 -43.02 -33.14
CA GLU A 47 -38.94 -41.61 -33.02
C GLU A 47 -37.63 -40.86 -33.12
N SER A 48 -37.41 -40.30 -34.31
CA SER A 48 -36.35 -39.36 -34.57
C SER A 48 -36.61 -38.17 -33.66
N VAL A 49 -35.99 -38.15 -32.48
CA VAL A 49 -35.88 -36.94 -31.68
C VAL A 49 -35.20 -35.92 -32.58
N SER A 50 -35.96 -34.91 -33.01
CA SER A 50 -35.51 -33.91 -33.97
C SER A 50 -34.18 -33.28 -33.51
N PRO A 51 -33.07 -33.50 -34.23
CA PRO A 51 -31.73 -33.05 -33.83
C PRO A 51 -31.50 -31.51 -33.74
N PRO A 52 -32.24 -30.60 -34.42
CA PRO A 52 -31.92 -29.17 -34.34
C PRO A 52 -32.33 -28.50 -33.03
N ILE A 53 -33.38 -28.97 -32.36
CA ILE A 53 -33.92 -28.31 -31.15
C ILE A 53 -33.01 -28.52 -29.93
N GLU A 54 -32.35 -29.68 -29.85
CA GLU A 54 -31.48 -30.02 -28.72
C GLU A 54 -30.14 -29.27 -28.78
N LEU A 55 -29.60 -29.05 -29.99
CA LEU A 55 -28.38 -28.28 -30.18
C LEU A 55 -28.57 -26.82 -29.74
N ASP A 56 -29.71 -26.21 -30.10
CA ASP A 56 -30.05 -24.84 -29.70
C ASP A 56 -30.31 -24.69 -28.20
N ARG A 57 -30.75 -25.76 -27.53
CA ARG A 57 -30.88 -25.80 -26.08
C ARG A 57 -29.50 -25.81 -25.42
N LEU A 58 -28.62 -26.69 -25.87
CA LEU A 58 -27.27 -26.86 -25.32
C LEU A 58 -26.38 -25.63 -25.55
N THR A 59 -26.50 -24.96 -26.70
CA THR A 59 -25.76 -23.72 -26.95
C THR A 59 -26.20 -22.59 -26.01
N ARG A 60 -27.52 -22.45 -25.78
CA ARG A 60 -28.06 -21.49 -24.80
C ARG A 60 -27.64 -21.82 -23.37
N GLU A 61 -27.67 -23.08 -22.99
CA GLU A 61 -27.24 -23.53 -21.66
C GLU A 61 -25.74 -23.31 -21.45
N LYS A 62 -24.91 -23.64 -22.44
CA LYS A 62 -23.47 -23.34 -22.41
C LYS A 62 -23.20 -21.84 -22.29
N ALA A 63 -23.91 -21.02 -23.06
CA ALA A 63 -23.77 -19.55 -22.99
C ALA A 63 -24.14 -19.02 -21.59
N ALA A 64 -25.25 -19.50 -21.02
CA ALA A 64 -25.69 -19.14 -19.67
C ALA A 64 -24.66 -19.55 -18.61
N LEU A 65 -24.14 -20.79 -18.68
CA LEU A 65 -23.10 -21.27 -17.76
C LEU A 65 -21.79 -20.50 -17.90
N THR A 66 -21.38 -20.14 -19.13
CA THR A 66 -20.18 -19.31 -19.32
C THR A 66 -20.35 -17.90 -18.76
N ALA A 67 -21.54 -17.31 -18.89
CA ALA A 67 -21.84 -16.01 -18.29
C ALA A 67 -21.84 -16.08 -16.75
N GLN A 68 -22.41 -17.15 -16.19
CA GLN A 68 -22.41 -17.39 -14.75
C GLN A 68 -21.00 -17.61 -14.20
N LEU A 69 -20.15 -18.33 -14.92
CA LEU A 69 -18.73 -18.51 -14.56
C LEU A 69 -17.97 -17.18 -14.59
N ALA A 70 -18.18 -16.37 -15.62
CA ALA A 70 -17.55 -15.05 -15.72
C ALA A 70 -17.98 -14.12 -14.57
N ASP A 71 -19.27 -14.08 -14.22
CA ASP A 71 -19.79 -13.31 -13.08
C ASP A 71 -19.21 -13.82 -11.75
N SER A 72 -19.19 -15.14 -11.55
CA SER A 72 -18.60 -15.73 -10.34
C SER A 72 -17.11 -15.41 -10.22
N GLN A 73 -16.36 -15.43 -11.32
CA GLN A 73 -14.94 -15.09 -11.32
C GLN A 73 -14.72 -13.61 -11.00
N ALA A 74 -15.54 -12.71 -11.57
CA ALA A 74 -15.48 -11.28 -11.26
C ALA A 74 -15.72 -11.00 -9.77
N ARG A 75 -16.73 -11.65 -9.16
CA ARG A 75 -17.02 -11.51 -7.72
C ARG A 75 -15.91 -12.06 -6.84
N LEU A 76 -15.26 -13.14 -7.23
CA LEU A 76 -14.11 -13.68 -6.49
C LEU A 76 -12.91 -12.72 -6.56
N ALA A 77 -12.62 -12.18 -7.75
CA ALA A 77 -11.55 -11.19 -7.91
C ALA A 77 -11.78 -9.94 -7.05
N GLU A 78 -13.02 -9.43 -6.98
CA GLU A 78 -13.39 -8.29 -6.12
C GLU A 78 -13.24 -8.61 -4.62
N ARG A 79 -13.58 -9.83 -4.21
CA ARG A 79 -13.37 -10.27 -2.82
C ARG A 79 -11.90 -10.37 -2.47
N ASP A 80 -11.08 -10.91 -3.38
CA ASP A 80 -9.65 -11.07 -3.16
C ASP A 80 -8.95 -9.70 -3.04
N THR A 81 -9.33 -8.71 -3.86
CA THR A 81 -8.80 -7.35 -3.73
C THR A 81 -9.23 -6.69 -2.42
N THR A 82 -10.49 -6.87 -2.01
CA THR A 82 -11.00 -6.36 -0.72
C THR A 82 -10.27 -7.00 0.46
N LEU A 83 -10.06 -8.31 0.44
CA LEU A 83 -9.34 -9.03 1.49
C LEU A 83 -7.85 -8.63 1.55
N ALA A 84 -7.21 -8.41 0.40
CA ALA A 84 -5.84 -7.91 0.35
C ALA A 84 -5.74 -6.52 1.00
N ALA A 85 -6.62 -5.59 0.64
CA ALA A 85 -6.67 -4.25 1.24
C ALA A 85 -6.93 -4.30 2.77
N ALA A 86 -7.86 -5.16 3.22
CA ALA A 86 -8.16 -5.32 4.64
C ALA A 86 -6.96 -5.91 5.43
N ARG A 87 -6.23 -6.88 4.84
CA ARG A 87 -5.01 -7.43 5.45
C ARG A 87 -3.91 -6.39 5.57
N GLU A 88 -3.72 -5.56 4.55
CA GLU A 88 -2.77 -4.46 4.58
C GLU A 88 -3.12 -3.44 5.68
N GLN A 89 -4.40 -3.05 5.77
CA GLN A 89 -4.88 -2.19 6.86
C GLN A 89 -4.64 -2.80 8.24
N LEU A 90 -4.87 -4.11 8.41
CA LEU A 90 -4.66 -4.79 9.68
C LEU A 90 -3.17 -4.87 10.04
N ALA A 91 -2.31 -5.18 9.07
CA ALA A 91 -0.86 -5.19 9.27
C ALA A 91 -0.35 -3.80 9.71
N GLU A 92 -0.91 -2.75 9.12
CA GLU A 92 -0.57 -1.38 9.44
C GLU A 92 -1.01 -0.97 10.85
N LEU A 93 -2.18 -1.44 11.31
CA LEU A 93 -2.62 -1.23 12.69
C LEU A 93 -1.78 -1.99 13.72
N ARG A 94 -1.22 -3.15 13.36
CA ARG A 94 -0.39 -3.97 14.27
C ARG A 94 1.05 -3.48 14.40
N ARG A 95 1.59 -2.84 13.36
CA ARG A 95 2.98 -2.37 13.33
C ARG A 95 3.43 -1.57 14.57
N PRO A 96 2.69 -0.55 15.06
CA PRO A 96 3.08 0.17 16.27
C PRO A 96 3.03 -0.66 17.56
N MET A 97 2.38 -1.83 17.55
CA MET A 97 2.35 -2.74 18.71
C MET A 97 3.52 -3.74 18.69
N GLU A 98 4.11 -3.99 17.53
CA GLU A 98 5.17 -4.99 17.35
C GLU A 98 6.58 -4.37 17.36
N VAL A 99 6.69 -3.09 17.03
CA VAL A 99 7.97 -2.38 16.92
C VAL A 99 7.88 -1.08 17.72
N ASP A 100 8.85 -0.86 18.62
CA ASP A 100 9.00 0.44 19.26
C ASP A 100 9.30 1.48 18.17
N MET A 101 8.43 2.47 18.04
CA MET A 101 8.41 3.38 16.90
C MET A 101 8.37 4.80 17.40
N LEU A 102 9.26 5.62 16.87
CA LEU A 102 9.16 7.07 16.98
C LEU A 102 8.10 7.55 16.00
N SER A 103 7.04 8.18 16.47
CA SER A 103 6.04 8.75 15.59
C SER A 103 5.53 10.12 16.00
N SER A 104 5.30 10.95 14.99
CA SER A 104 4.73 12.28 15.10
C SER A 104 3.62 12.42 14.08
N ALA A 105 2.39 12.58 14.56
CA ALA A 105 1.22 12.76 13.70
C ALA A 105 0.66 14.17 13.88
N LEU A 106 0.27 14.82 12.78
CA LEU A 106 -0.41 16.11 12.79
C LEU A 106 -1.56 16.08 11.79
N ARG A 107 -2.72 16.61 12.19
CA ARG A 107 -3.80 16.97 11.29
C ARG A 107 -3.97 18.47 11.33
N ALA A 108 -3.90 19.11 10.18
CA ALA A 108 -3.87 20.56 10.07
C ALA A 108 -4.73 21.05 8.90
N ASP A 109 -5.28 22.23 9.06
CA ASP A 109 -5.94 22.96 7.99
C ASP A 109 -4.91 23.88 7.31
N LEU A 110 -4.58 23.57 6.06
CA LEU A 110 -3.56 24.30 5.29
C LEU A 110 -4.20 25.22 4.26
N LYS A 111 -3.65 26.42 4.16
CA LYS A 111 -3.85 27.34 3.03
C LYS A 111 -2.81 27.08 1.95
N SER A 112 -3.07 27.63 0.76
CA SER A 112 -2.13 27.54 -0.35
C SER A 112 -0.78 28.14 0.03
N GLY A 113 0.29 27.36 -0.16
CA GLY A 113 1.67 27.77 0.13
C GLY A 113 2.12 27.55 1.57
N GLU A 114 1.25 27.10 2.48
CA GLU A 114 1.65 26.72 3.83
C GLU A 114 2.39 25.37 3.84
N VAL A 115 3.18 25.16 4.89
CA VAL A 115 4.07 24.03 5.09
C VAL A 115 3.81 23.45 6.47
N VAL A 116 3.78 22.12 6.58
CA VAL A 116 3.75 21.45 7.87
C VAL A 116 5.16 21.12 8.30
N VAL A 117 5.49 21.46 9.54
CA VAL A 117 6.73 21.05 10.20
C VAL A 117 6.39 20.09 11.33
N THR A 118 6.99 18.91 11.33
CA THR A 118 6.73 17.86 12.33
C THR A 118 8.00 17.09 12.67
N GLY A 119 7.97 16.26 13.73
CA GLY A 119 9.10 15.48 14.19
C GLY A 119 9.64 15.98 15.53
N GLY A 120 10.92 16.32 15.58
CA GLY A 120 11.62 16.79 16.77
C GLY A 120 11.88 15.72 17.82
N TYR A 121 11.70 14.43 17.50
CA TYR A 121 12.15 13.34 18.36
C TYR A 121 13.65 13.09 18.22
N ARG A 122 14.27 12.59 19.30
CA ARG A 122 15.71 12.31 19.35
C ARG A 122 16.03 10.95 18.71
N LEU A 123 17.01 10.96 17.82
CA LEU A 123 17.58 9.81 17.14
C LEU A 123 18.65 9.10 18.00
N PRO A 124 19.04 7.85 17.67
CA PRO A 124 20.09 7.13 18.40
C PRO A 124 21.45 7.82 18.40
N ASP A 125 21.76 8.64 17.40
CA ASP A 125 22.99 9.44 17.31
C ASP A 125 22.94 10.74 18.15
N GLY A 126 21.83 11.00 18.84
CA GLY A 126 21.60 12.18 19.66
C GLY A 126 21.07 13.40 18.91
N LYS A 127 21.01 13.36 17.58
CA LYS A 127 20.39 14.41 16.77
C LYS A 127 18.86 14.32 16.86
N ARG A 128 18.16 15.32 16.34
CA ARG A 128 16.70 15.36 16.21
C ARG A 128 16.31 15.39 14.74
N LEU A 129 15.26 14.64 14.41
CA LEU A 129 14.72 14.57 13.05
C LEU A 129 13.53 15.51 12.90
N TYR A 130 13.59 16.39 11.91
CA TYR A 130 12.49 17.26 11.51
C TYR A 130 12.09 16.97 10.06
N ALA A 131 10.80 17.07 9.76
CA ALA A 131 10.26 16.97 8.42
C ALA A 131 9.46 18.22 8.07
N PHE A 132 9.83 18.86 6.97
CA PHE A 132 9.09 19.94 6.33
C PHE A 132 8.29 19.32 5.18
N VAL A 133 6.98 19.52 5.17
CA VAL A 133 6.07 18.85 4.24
C VAL A 133 5.18 19.90 3.59
N LYS A 134 5.38 20.07 2.29
CA LYS A 134 4.73 21.11 1.50
C LYS A 134 3.86 20.51 0.40
N PRO A 135 2.53 20.60 0.52
CA PRO A 135 1.62 20.21 -0.54
C PRO A 135 1.45 21.32 -1.57
N VAL A 136 1.41 20.95 -2.85
CA VAL A 136 1.12 21.84 -3.98
C VAL A 136 -0.02 21.23 -4.78
N ILE A 137 -1.08 22.01 -4.98
CA ILE A 137 -2.23 21.59 -5.79
C ILE A 137 -1.86 21.77 -7.27
N GLY A 138 -2.05 20.72 -8.05
CA GLY A 138 -1.82 20.69 -9.49
C GLY A 138 -2.97 20.03 -10.23
N LYS A 139 -2.79 19.85 -11.54
CA LYS A 139 -3.70 19.10 -12.40
C LYS A 139 -2.94 17.98 -13.09
N THR A 140 -3.60 16.84 -13.28
CA THR A 140 -3.11 15.76 -14.15
C THR A 140 -3.35 16.13 -15.61
N ASP A 141 -2.73 15.39 -16.53
CA ASP A 141 -2.92 15.57 -17.98
C ASP A 141 -4.39 15.41 -18.40
N ASP A 142 -5.13 14.53 -17.70
CA ASP A 142 -6.57 14.30 -17.89
C ASP A 142 -7.46 15.41 -17.28
N GLY A 143 -6.88 16.45 -16.69
CA GLY A 143 -7.59 17.55 -16.05
C GLY A 143 -8.10 17.29 -14.64
N GLY A 144 -7.81 16.11 -14.06
CA GLY A 144 -8.12 15.79 -12.67
C GLY A 144 -7.22 16.54 -11.69
N GLU A 145 -7.70 16.75 -10.46
CA GLU A 145 -6.90 17.38 -9.41
C GLU A 145 -5.87 16.40 -8.84
N THR A 146 -4.64 16.90 -8.61
CA THR A 146 -3.57 16.17 -7.95
C THR A 146 -2.94 17.04 -6.88
N VAL A 147 -2.39 16.43 -5.84
CA VAL A 147 -1.61 17.09 -4.81
C VAL A 147 -0.21 16.51 -4.84
N THR A 148 0.77 17.31 -5.24
CA THR A 148 2.18 16.97 -5.15
C THR A 148 2.67 17.35 -3.77
N VAL A 149 3.12 16.39 -2.99
CA VAL A 149 3.69 16.60 -1.67
C VAL A 149 5.19 16.50 -1.78
N SER A 150 5.87 17.63 -1.59
CA SER A 150 7.31 17.68 -1.43
C SER A 150 7.66 17.62 0.06
N SER A 151 8.71 16.89 0.40
CA SER A 151 9.16 16.77 1.78
C SER A 151 10.65 17.02 1.88
N ARG A 152 11.11 17.57 3.01
CA ARG A 152 12.52 17.75 3.32
C ARG A 152 12.79 17.31 4.74
N PHE A 153 13.76 16.41 4.89
CA PHE A 153 14.13 15.83 6.17
C PHE A 153 15.48 16.37 6.64
N LEU A 154 15.51 16.85 7.87
CA LEU A 154 16.68 17.45 8.49
C LEU A 154 17.04 16.69 9.75
N SER A 155 18.30 16.28 9.88
CA SER A 155 18.85 15.75 11.12
C SER A 155 19.76 16.79 11.75
N LEU A 156 19.31 17.39 12.85
CA LEU A 156 19.96 18.54 13.48
C LEU A 156 20.39 18.18 14.89
N ASP A 157 21.56 18.64 15.32
CA ASP A 157 21.85 18.65 16.75
C ASP A 157 20.97 19.69 17.48
N GLU A 158 20.91 19.58 18.81
CA GLU A 158 20.07 20.43 19.64
C GLU A 158 20.42 21.93 19.54
N THR A 159 21.69 22.26 19.30
CA THR A 159 22.15 23.66 19.19
C THR A 159 21.69 24.26 17.87
N ALA A 160 21.82 23.52 16.77
CA ALA A 160 21.35 23.91 15.45
C ALA A 160 19.83 24.09 15.44
N GLY A 161 19.07 23.14 15.99
CA GLY A 161 17.60 23.22 16.09
C GLY A 161 17.13 24.46 16.84
N LYS A 162 17.71 24.73 18.02
CA LYS A 162 17.43 25.94 18.82
C LYS A 162 17.75 27.24 18.08
N SER A 163 18.86 27.28 17.34
CA SER A 163 19.28 28.49 16.60
C SER A 163 18.29 28.95 15.54
N VAL A 164 17.41 28.06 15.09
CA VAL A 164 16.38 28.33 14.08
C VAL A 164 14.95 28.22 14.62
N GLY A 165 14.78 28.06 15.95
CA GLY A 165 13.47 28.04 16.61
C GLY A 165 12.69 26.74 16.44
N LEU A 166 13.37 25.62 16.11
CA LEU A 166 12.73 24.31 16.01
C LEU A 166 12.59 23.60 17.37
N ASP A 167 13.08 24.20 18.45
CA ASP A 167 13.06 23.62 19.80
C ASP A 167 11.65 23.53 20.42
N ASN A 168 10.70 24.31 19.91
CA ASN A 168 9.28 24.15 20.28
C ASN A 168 8.70 22.80 19.84
N LEU A 169 9.31 22.17 18.83
CA LEU A 169 8.93 20.84 18.34
C LEU A 169 9.74 19.72 19.03
N ASP A 170 10.59 20.02 20.00
CA ASP A 170 11.38 19.00 20.67
C ASP A 170 10.50 18.09 21.53
N THR A 171 10.59 16.78 21.30
CA THR A 171 9.91 15.78 22.13
C THR A 171 10.84 14.62 22.48
N ASN A 172 10.62 14.03 23.65
CA ASN A 172 11.27 12.79 24.10
C ASN A 172 10.28 11.62 24.15
N ALA A 173 9.00 11.87 23.82
CA ALA A 173 8.00 10.82 23.77
C ALA A 173 8.14 10.03 22.48
N ALA A 174 8.11 8.71 22.57
CA ALA A 174 8.21 7.84 21.40
C ALA A 174 7.01 8.00 20.46
N ASN A 175 5.82 8.28 20.97
CA ASN A 175 4.62 8.44 20.15
C ASN A 175 3.88 9.70 20.54
N THR A 176 3.95 10.73 19.70
CA THR A 176 3.25 12.00 19.90
C THR A 176 2.15 12.20 18.88
N LEU A 177 0.94 12.43 19.38
CA LEU A 177 -0.22 12.83 18.58
C LEU A 177 -0.33 14.36 18.56
N GLN A 178 -0.73 14.92 17.42
CA GLN A 178 -0.87 16.36 17.19
C GLN A 178 0.42 17.15 17.47
N HIS A 179 1.55 16.61 17.03
CA HIS A 179 2.86 17.20 17.25
C HIS A 179 3.43 17.76 15.95
N GLY A 180 3.46 19.08 15.86
CA GLY A 180 3.87 19.80 14.66
C GLY A 180 3.21 21.16 14.57
N GLU A 181 3.68 21.96 13.62
CA GLU A 181 3.22 23.32 13.39
C GLU A 181 2.94 23.54 11.90
N VAL A 182 2.10 24.53 11.61
CA VAL A 182 1.84 25.02 10.26
C VAL A 182 2.55 26.35 10.11
N TRP A 183 3.44 26.44 9.13
CA TRP A 183 4.23 27.61 8.82
C TRP A 183 3.87 28.17 7.45
N VAL A 184 4.12 29.45 7.24
CA VAL A 184 4.06 30.04 5.88
C VAL A 184 5.38 29.79 5.14
N ALA A 185 5.35 29.85 3.81
CA ALA A 185 6.53 29.60 2.96
C ALA A 185 7.75 30.47 3.30
N ASP A 186 7.53 31.71 3.77
CA ASP A 186 8.61 32.63 4.13
C ASP A 186 9.35 32.18 5.39
N GLU A 187 8.63 31.63 6.38
CA GLU A 187 9.22 31.09 7.62
C GLU A 187 10.07 29.85 7.33
N GLU A 188 9.55 28.94 6.49
CA GLU A 188 10.32 27.78 5.98
C GLU A 188 11.62 28.25 5.32
N THR A 189 11.51 29.22 4.40
CA THR A 189 12.66 29.74 3.64
C THR A 189 13.70 30.39 4.55
N GLU A 190 13.27 31.16 5.55
CA GLU A 190 14.17 31.80 6.51
C GLU A 190 14.93 30.76 7.35
N VAL A 191 14.24 29.73 7.85
CA VAL A 191 14.86 28.65 8.62
C VAL A 191 15.89 27.90 7.78
N LEU A 192 15.52 27.49 6.56
CA LEU A 192 16.43 26.78 5.68
C LEU A 192 17.68 27.60 5.34
N LYS A 193 17.52 28.89 5.07
CA LYS A 193 18.63 29.80 4.79
C LYS A 193 19.56 29.96 5.99
N LYS A 194 19.02 30.00 7.23
CA LYS A 194 19.85 30.02 8.45
C LYS A 194 20.65 28.73 8.58
N LEU A 195 20.05 27.58 8.26
CA LEU A 195 20.70 26.28 8.34
C LEU A 195 21.82 26.10 7.30
N GLU A 196 21.73 26.71 6.12
CA GLU A 196 22.83 26.69 5.13
C GLU A 196 24.16 27.23 5.69
N GLY A 197 24.11 28.11 6.70
CA GLY A 197 25.28 28.67 7.37
C GLY A 197 25.83 27.82 8.53
N VAL A 198 25.15 26.75 8.93
CA VAL A 198 25.52 25.94 10.09
C VAL A 198 26.33 24.71 9.63
N PRO A 199 27.59 24.56 10.08
CA PRO A 199 28.41 23.43 9.70
C PRO A 199 27.86 22.12 10.30
N GLY A 200 27.90 21.03 9.53
CA GLY A 200 27.51 19.70 10.00
C GLY A 200 26.02 19.36 9.88
N ILE A 201 25.21 20.24 9.27
CA ILE A 201 23.83 19.93 8.94
C ILE A 201 23.77 18.92 7.81
N GLU A 202 23.02 17.85 8.06
CA GLU A 202 22.76 16.81 7.09
C GLU A 202 21.32 16.96 6.58
N VAL A 203 21.19 17.51 5.37
CA VAL A 203 19.94 17.45 4.62
C VAL A 203 19.85 16.04 4.05
N LEU A 204 18.98 15.22 4.63
CA LEU A 204 18.95 13.79 4.33
C LEU A 204 18.47 13.54 2.90
N THR A 205 17.41 14.24 2.47
CA THR A 205 16.81 14.11 1.13
C THR A 205 15.65 15.09 0.92
N SER A 206 15.16 15.20 -0.30
CA SER A 206 13.93 15.94 -0.64
C SER A 206 13.04 15.16 -1.63
N PRO A 207 12.36 14.08 -1.20
CA PRO A 207 11.51 13.30 -2.07
C PRO A 207 10.13 13.95 -2.24
N GLU A 208 9.48 13.55 -3.33
CA GLU A 208 8.15 14.02 -3.69
C GLU A 208 7.22 12.84 -4.00
N VAL A 209 5.94 13.01 -3.70
CA VAL A 209 4.88 12.06 -4.10
C VAL A 209 3.66 12.82 -4.58
N SER A 210 3.09 12.39 -5.71
CA SER A 210 1.85 12.95 -6.23
C SER A 210 0.69 12.01 -5.93
N VAL A 211 -0.35 12.53 -5.29
CA VAL A 211 -1.54 11.75 -4.92
C VAL A 211 -2.81 12.49 -5.30
N ARG A 212 -3.90 11.74 -5.50
CA ARG A 212 -5.22 12.34 -5.65
C ARG A 212 -5.72 12.89 -4.30
N PRO A 213 -6.49 13.99 -4.29
CA PRO A 213 -7.17 14.43 -3.07
C PRO A 213 -7.96 13.30 -2.39
N GLY A 214 -7.86 13.23 -1.06
CA GLY A 214 -8.43 12.19 -0.21
C GLY A 214 -7.69 10.85 -0.25
N SER A 215 -6.67 10.70 -1.09
CA SER A 215 -5.85 9.48 -1.17
C SER A 215 -4.61 9.57 -0.30
N ARG A 216 -4.12 8.43 0.16
CA ARG A 216 -2.91 8.33 0.96
C ARG A 216 -1.66 8.30 0.07
N GLY A 217 -0.67 9.12 0.42
CA GLY A 217 0.70 9.06 -0.08
C GLY A 217 1.64 8.49 0.98
N LEU A 218 2.69 7.81 0.51
CA LEU A 218 3.74 7.23 1.34
C LEU A 218 5.10 7.55 0.72
N ILE A 219 5.98 8.12 1.53
CA ILE A 219 7.39 8.38 1.21
C ILE A 219 8.22 7.53 2.18
N GLU A 220 9.09 6.68 1.66
CA GLU A 220 9.99 5.84 2.46
C GLU A 220 11.46 6.16 2.14
N ILE A 221 12.27 6.40 3.17
CA ILE A 221 13.70 6.70 3.06
C ILE A 221 14.44 5.86 4.10
N GLY A 222 15.03 4.75 3.66
CA GLY A 222 15.57 3.76 4.60
C GLY A 222 14.46 3.26 5.53
N ASP A 223 14.65 3.43 6.84
CA ASP A 223 13.66 3.06 7.84
C ASP A 223 12.62 4.16 8.10
N LEU A 224 12.82 5.38 7.57
CA LEU A 224 11.90 6.49 7.76
C LEU A 224 10.68 6.35 6.86
N ARG A 225 9.49 6.61 7.42
CA ARG A 225 8.23 6.58 6.68
C ARG A 225 7.45 7.87 6.94
N LEU A 226 7.09 8.57 5.88
CA LEU A 226 6.22 9.74 5.93
C LEU A 226 4.93 9.42 5.19
N ARG A 227 3.82 9.45 5.92
CA ARG A 227 2.47 9.32 5.35
C ARG A 227 1.78 10.65 5.28
N VAL A 228 1.07 10.85 4.20
CA VAL A 228 0.30 12.06 3.96
C VAL A 228 -1.07 11.70 3.40
N THR A 229 -2.10 12.41 3.84
CA THR A 229 -3.45 12.30 3.29
C THR A 229 -4.00 13.71 3.07
N PRO A 230 -3.73 14.33 1.90
CA PRO A 230 -4.26 15.64 1.57
C PRO A 230 -5.72 15.54 1.11
N ALA A 231 -6.62 16.33 1.68
CA ALA A 231 -8.02 16.42 1.27
C ALA A 231 -8.41 17.88 0.97
N LEU A 232 -8.78 18.17 -0.28
CA LEU A 232 -9.20 19.52 -0.66
C LEU A 232 -10.53 19.89 -0.02
N LYS A 233 -10.63 21.12 0.51
CA LYS A 233 -11.87 21.64 1.06
C LYS A 233 -12.81 22.12 -0.05
N ALA A 234 -14.11 22.06 0.22
CA ALA A 234 -15.11 22.66 -0.66
C ALA A 234 -14.80 24.16 -0.84
N GLY A 235 -14.72 24.62 -2.09
CA GLY A 235 -14.36 26.00 -2.43
C GLY A 235 -12.90 26.22 -2.83
N GLY A 236 -12.00 25.25 -2.60
CA GLY A 236 -10.60 25.32 -3.07
C GLY A 236 -9.67 26.24 -2.27
N ASP A 237 -10.18 26.92 -1.24
CA ASP A 237 -9.42 27.89 -0.44
C ASP A 237 -8.47 27.24 0.59
N GLY A 238 -8.40 25.90 0.63
CA GLY A 238 -7.52 25.19 1.54
C GLY A 238 -7.65 23.67 1.48
N MET A 239 -6.94 23.02 2.38
CA MET A 239 -6.79 21.57 2.44
C MET A 239 -6.81 21.10 3.89
N ASP A 240 -7.57 20.06 4.19
CA ASP A 240 -7.37 19.28 5.41
C ASP A 240 -6.22 18.30 5.14
N PHE A 241 -5.15 18.41 5.92
CA PHE A 241 -3.90 17.71 5.67
C PHE A 241 -3.52 16.89 6.89
N GLU A 242 -3.52 15.57 6.72
CA GLU A 242 -2.98 14.65 7.72
C GLU A 242 -1.56 14.24 7.32
N VAL A 243 -0.63 14.38 8.25
CA VAL A 243 0.75 13.90 8.11
C VAL A 243 1.12 13.01 9.29
N ARG A 244 1.88 11.96 9.01
CA ARG A 244 2.46 11.09 10.04
C ARG A 244 3.88 10.70 9.67
N LEU A 245 4.82 11.14 10.49
CA LEU A 245 6.22 10.76 10.41
C LEU A 245 6.48 9.59 11.36
N GLU A 246 7.11 8.54 10.87
CA GLU A 246 7.40 7.31 11.61
C GLU A 246 8.84 6.85 11.38
N GLN A 247 9.51 6.44 12.45
CA GLN A 247 10.81 5.78 12.40
C GLN A 247 10.82 4.59 13.37
N PRO A 248 10.97 3.35 12.88
CA PRO A 248 11.25 2.20 13.72
C PRO A 248 12.50 2.43 14.56
N GLN A 249 12.43 2.16 15.85
CA GLN A 249 13.62 2.04 16.66
C GLN A 249 14.20 0.64 16.49
N VAL A 250 15.47 0.57 16.09
CA VAL A 250 16.22 -0.69 16.23
C VAL A 250 16.45 -0.86 17.73
N PRO A 251 15.90 -1.91 18.37
CA PRO A 251 16.12 -2.12 19.79
C PRO A 251 17.64 -2.16 20.03
N PRO A 252 18.15 -1.50 21.10
CA PRO A 252 19.56 -1.57 21.41
C PRO A 252 19.92 -3.04 21.50
N LYS A 253 20.94 -3.46 20.75
CA LYS A 253 21.44 -4.83 20.81
C LYS A 253 21.81 -5.07 22.25
N MET A 254 21.01 -5.86 22.96
CA MET A 254 21.29 -6.19 24.36
C MET A 254 22.57 -7.01 24.34
N GLU A 255 23.71 -6.34 24.56
CA GLU A 255 24.91 -7.02 24.99
C GLU A 255 24.54 -7.65 26.32
N MET A 256 24.27 -8.95 26.28
CA MET A 256 24.13 -9.72 27.50
C MET A 256 25.43 -9.54 28.27
N ALA A 257 25.36 -8.79 29.37
CA ALA A 257 26.46 -8.71 30.30
C ALA A 257 26.89 -10.15 30.61
N PRO A 258 28.19 -10.45 30.58
CA PRO A 258 28.66 -11.79 30.88
C PRO A 258 28.12 -12.15 32.26
N VAL A 259 27.31 -13.21 32.32
CA VAL A 259 26.79 -13.75 33.57
C VAL A 259 28.01 -14.25 34.34
N THR A 260 28.49 -13.46 35.30
CA THR A 260 29.45 -13.93 36.28
C THR A 260 28.72 -14.89 37.20
N LEU A 261 28.97 -16.18 37.01
CA LEU A 261 28.64 -17.21 37.98
C LEU A 261 29.58 -17.02 39.17
N GLU A 262 29.03 -16.61 40.32
CA GLU A 262 29.69 -16.69 41.63
C GLU A 262 29.55 -18.08 42.24
#